data_AF-A0A7Y3AZ63-F1
#
_entry.id   AF-A0A7Y3AZ63-F1
#
_cell.length_a   1.000
_cell.length_b   1.000
_cell.length_c   1.000
_cell.angle_alpha   90.00
_cell.angle_beta   90.00
_cell.angle_gamma   90.00
#
_symmetry.space_group_name_H-M   'P 1'
#
loop_
_entity.id
_entity.type
_entity.pdbx_description
1 polymer ?
#
loop_
_entity_poly.entity_id
_entity_poly.type
_entity_poly.pdbx_seq_one_letter_code
_entity_poly.pdbx_strand_id
1 'polypeptide(L)' 'MFEHHQEEMEKLMKENEDFLRIYNHHQDLDKRVTAAEIGTAPMEDLALIQLKKEKLWAKDKLARMMDEYTS' A
#
# COMPACT_ATOMS: atom_id res chain seq x y z
N MET A 1 -5.66 -20.00 -4.47
CA MET A 1 -4.63 -19.22 -5.21
C MET A 1 -4.16 -17.99 -4.41
N PHE A 2 -5.03 -17.20 -3.76
CA PHE A 2 -4.59 -16.11 -2.85
C PHE A 2 -4.30 -16.56 -1.40
N GLU A 3 -4.79 -17.73 -0.99
CA GLU A 3 -4.56 -18.29 0.37
C GLU A 3 -3.08 -18.62 0.66
N HIS A 4 -2.23 -18.79 -0.37
CA HIS A 4 -0.82 -19.12 -0.18
C HIS A 4 0.09 -17.89 -0.02
N HIS A 5 -0.36 -16.70 -0.39
CA HIS A 5 0.48 -15.49 -0.32
C HIS A 5 0.28 -14.69 0.98
N GLN A 6 -0.74 -15.01 1.79
CA GLN A 6 -0.93 -14.37 3.09
C GLN A 6 0.19 -14.71 4.07
N GLU A 7 0.61 -15.99 4.14
CA GLU A 7 1.74 -16.39 4.98
C GLU A 7 3.05 -15.75 4.53
N GLU A 8 3.30 -15.67 3.21
CA GLU A 8 4.51 -15.02 2.69
C GLU A 8 4.50 -13.52 2.95
N MET A 9 3.35 -12.85 2.77
CA MET A 9 3.22 -11.44 3.15
C MET A 9 3.44 -11.24 4.65
N GLU A 10 2.85 -12.07 5.52
CA GLU A 10 3.06 -11.95 6.97
C GLU A 10 4.51 -12.22 7.38
N LYS A 11 5.20 -13.15 6.69
CA LYS A 11 6.64 -13.37 6.87
C LYS A 11 7.45 -12.17 6.39
N LEU A 12 7.24 -11.68 5.16
CA LEU A 12 7.89 -10.46 4.66
C LEU A 12 7.65 -9.27 5.57
N MET A 13 6.43 -9.08 6.09
CA MET A 13 6.12 -8.00 7.04
C MET A 13 6.88 -8.13 8.36
N LYS A 14 7.20 -9.35 8.79
CA LYS A 14 8.01 -9.61 10.00
C LYS A 14 9.51 -9.54 9.74
N GLU A 15 9.96 -10.02 8.59
CA GLU A 15 11.38 -10.12 8.22
C GLU A 15 11.91 -8.80 7.62
N ASN A 16 11.03 -8.00 7.00
CA ASN A 16 11.37 -6.78 6.29
C ASN A 16 10.55 -5.58 6.83
N GLU A 17 11.19 -4.78 7.69
CA GLU A 17 10.59 -3.57 8.26
C GLU A 17 10.23 -2.53 7.20
N ASP A 18 10.98 -2.47 6.08
CA ASP A 18 10.65 -1.56 4.98
C ASP A 18 9.34 -1.98 4.30
N PHE A 19 9.11 -3.28 4.11
CA PHE A 19 7.85 -3.80 3.58
C PHE A 19 6.68 -3.42 4.49
N LEU A 20 6.83 -3.63 5.81
CA LEU A 20 5.82 -3.25 6.80
C LEU A 20 5.53 -1.75 6.76
N ARG A 21 6.55 -0.90 6.66
CA ARG A 21 6.40 0.56 6.55
C ARG A 21 5.62 0.96 5.30
N ILE A 22 5.98 0.41 4.14
CA ILE A 22 5.31 0.72 2.88
C ILE A 22 3.86 0.21 2.90
N TYR A 23 3.62 -0.96 3.49
CA TYR A 23 2.29 -1.53 3.64
C TYR A 23 1.39 -0.64 4.52
N ASN A 24 1.89 -0.20 5.67
CA ASN A 24 1.17 0.73 6.53
C ASN A 24 0.91 2.07 5.82
N HIS A 25 1.90 2.60 5.09
CA HIS A 25 1.73 3.81 4.27
C HIS A 25 0.63 3.63 3.22
N HIS A 26 0.65 2.51 2.49
CA HIS A 26 -0.39 2.18 1.51
C HIS A 26 -1.79 2.14 2.14
N GLN A 27 -1.94 1.53 3.33
CA GLN A 27 -3.22 1.49 4.04
C GLN A 27 -3.68 2.88 4.52
N ASP A 28 -2.77 3.73 4.98
CA ASP A 28 -3.10 5.10 5.37
C ASP A 28 -3.57 5.92 4.16
N LEU A 29 -2.85 5.83 3.04
CA LEU A 29 -3.23 6.47 1.79
C LEU A 29 -4.60 6.01 1.30
N ASP A 30 -4.88 4.71 1.38
CA ASP A 30 -6.19 4.14 1.00
C ASP A 30 -7.32 4.69 1.87
N LYS A 31 -7.12 4.78 3.19
CA LYS A 31 -8.08 5.41 4.11
C LYS A 31 -8.31 6.88 3.77
N ARG A 32 -7.25 7.62 3.45
CA ARG A 32 -7.35 9.05 3.08
C ARG A 32 -8.07 9.26 1.76
N VAL A 33 -7.77 8.43 0.74
CA VAL A 33 -8.48 8.42 -0.53
C VAL A 33 -9.95 8.11 -0.31
N THR A 34 -10.25 7.06 0.47
CA THR A 34 -11.63 6.67 0.79
C THR A 34 -12.38 7.78 1.53
N ALA A 35 -11.75 8.44 2.51
CA ALA A 35 -12.34 9.57 3.22
C ALA A 35 -12.61 10.76 2.28
N ALA A 36 -11.71 11.03 1.34
CA ALA A 36 -11.91 12.05 0.32
C ALA A 36 -13.04 11.68 -0.65
N GLU A 37 -13.14 10.41 -1.07
CA GLU A 37 -14.18 9.92 -1.98
C GLU A 37 -15.58 9.88 -1.33
N ILE A 38 -15.66 9.57 -0.03
CA ILE A 38 -16.92 9.63 0.74
C ILE A 38 -17.32 11.10 1.03
N GLY A 39 -16.42 12.05 0.82
CA GLY A 39 -16.66 13.48 1.09
C GLY A 39 -16.56 13.84 2.57
N THR A 40 -15.99 12.97 3.41
CA THR A 40 -15.72 13.28 4.83
C THR A 40 -14.50 14.18 5.00
N ALA A 41 -13.62 14.25 4.00
CA ALA A 41 -12.51 15.19 3.94
C ALA A 41 -12.51 15.89 2.57
N PRO A 42 -12.94 17.15 2.45
CA PRO A 42 -12.80 17.90 1.21
C PRO A 42 -11.30 18.07 0.93
N MET A 43 -10.82 17.34 -0.08
CA MET A 43 -9.43 17.37 -0.49
C MET A 43 -9.31 18.10 -1.82
N GLU A 44 -8.26 18.92 -1.99
CA GLU A 44 -7.93 19.48 -3.30
C GLU A 44 -7.65 18.36 -4.30
N ASP A 45 -8.10 18.55 -5.54
CA ASP A 45 -7.93 17.58 -6.64
C ASP A 45 -6.45 17.18 -6.82
N LEU A 46 -5.54 18.15 -6.63
CA LEU A 46 -4.10 17.95 -6.66
C LEU A 46 -3.61 16.98 -5.56
N ALA A 47 -4.16 17.10 -4.35
CA ALA A 47 -3.84 16.22 -3.24
C ALA A 47 -4.36 14.79 -3.49
N LEU A 48 -5.55 14.65 -4.07
CA LEU A 48 -6.09 13.33 -4.46
C LEU A 48 -5.23 12.66 -5.55
N ILE A 49 -4.77 13.44 -6.54
CA ILE A 49 -3.84 12.96 -7.57
C ILE A 49 -2.52 12.51 -6.94
N GLN A 50 -2.00 13.27 -5.97
CA GLN A 50 -0.76 12.93 -5.27
C GLN A 50 -0.92 11.64 -4.45
N LEU A 51 -2.03 11.49 -3.71
CA LEU A 51 -2.35 10.26 -2.97
C LEU A 51 -2.44 9.05 -3.90
N LYS A 52 -3.10 9.18 -5.06
CA LYS A 52 -3.20 8.09 -6.05
C LYS A 52 -1.83 7.68 -6.57
N LYS A 53 -0.94 8.64 -6.84
CA LYS A 53 0.45 8.36 -7.24
C LYS A 53 1.24 7.65 -6.14
N GLU A 54 1.14 8.12 -4.90
CA GLU A 54 1.82 7.47 -3.78
C GLU A 54 1.30 6.06 -3.53
N LYS A 55 -0.02 5.86 -3.63
CA LYS A 55 -0.65 4.54 -3.50
C LYS A 55 -0.13 3.59 -4.59
N LEU A 56 -0.03 4.08 -5.83
CA LEU A 56 0.54 3.31 -6.94
C LEU A 56 2.01 2.96 -6.68
N TRP A 57 2.81 3.91 -6.22
CA TRP A 57 4.23 3.68 -5.90
C TRP A 57 4.40 2.65 -4.77
N ALA A 58 3.61 2.77 -3.70
CA ALA A 58 3.65 1.84 -2.58
C ALA A 58 3.27 0.43 -3.05
N LYS A 59 2.22 0.30 -3.87
CA LYS A 59 1.82 -0.98 -4.46
C LYS A 59 2.92 -1.58 -5.35
N ASP A 60 3.54 -0.79 -6.23
CA ASP A 60 4.61 -1.24 -7.12
C ASP A 60 5.82 -1.73 -6.32
N LYS A 61 6.16 -1.02 -5.24
CA LYS A 61 7.27 -1.39 -4.36
C LYS A 61 6.98 -2.66 -3.56
N LEU A 62 5.77 -2.82 -3.02
CA LEU A 62 5.35 -4.07 -2.37
C LEU A 62 5.37 -5.25 -3.35
N ALA A 63 4.92 -5.04 -4.59
CA ALA A 63 4.94 -6.06 -5.63
C ALA A 63 6.37 -6.49 -5.98
N ARG A 64 7.30 -5.54 -6.14
CA ARG A 64 8.72 -5.86 -6.35
C ARG A 64 9.34 -6.62 -5.19
N MET A 65 9.08 -6.20 -3.95
CA MET A 65 9.60 -6.89 -2.77
C MET A 65 9.07 -8.31 -2.65
N MET A 66 7.81 -8.55 -3.00
CA MET A 66 7.25 -9.91 -3.07
C MET A 66 7.86 -10.72 -4.21
N ASP A 67 8.02 -10.14 -5.39
CA ASP A 67 8.66 -10.79 -6.54
C ASP A 67 10.10 -11.21 -6.22
N GLU A 68 10.87 -10.33 -5.56
CA GLU A 68 12.23 -10.62 -5.07
C GLU A 68 12.28 -11.71 -3.99
N TYR A 69 11.22 -11.86 -3.19
CA TYR A 69 11.16 -12.90 -2.15
C TYR A 69 10.78 -14.27 -2.70
N THR A 70 9.91 -14.30 -3.71
CA THR A 70 9.46 -15.55 -4.35
C THR A 70 10.42 -16.02 -5.46
N SER A 71 11.38 -15.17 -5.90
CA SER A 71 12.37 -15.47 -6.95
C SER A 71 13.64 -16.20 -6.48
#